data_AF-A0A960IMW6-F1
#
_entry.id   AF-A0A960IMW6-F1
#
_cell.length_a   1.000
_cell.length_b   1.000
_cell.length_c   1.000
_cell.angle_alpha   90.00
_cell.angle_beta   90.00
_cell.angle_gamma   90.00
#
_symmetry.space_group_name_H-M   'P 1'
#
loop_
_entity.id
_entity.type
_entity.pdbx_description
1 polymer ?
#
loop_
_entity_poly.entity_id
_entity_poly.type
_entity_poly.pdbx_seq_one_letter_code
_entity_poly.pdbx_strand_id
1 'polypeptide(L)'
;MTPGDRPDYLRPVPTDASVPDAGSAAPAIDPYASGTPGLTPPLSSSHAGRFITDVIVDLGYVPAERVEQVVAEARTAGRSPESLMVEQGLLGADQLSRAVAERYGLQHIDL
;
A
#
# COMPACT_ATOMS: atom_id res chain seq x y z
N MET A 1 -41.19 13.85 7.70
CA MET A 1 -40.29 14.90 8.20
C MET A 1 -40.58 16.16 7.38
N THR A 2 -41.33 17.10 7.96
CA THR A 2 -41.83 18.30 7.27
C THR A 2 -40.69 19.31 7.13
N PRO A 3 -40.51 19.98 5.97
CA PRO A 3 -39.44 20.94 5.76
C PRO A 3 -39.80 22.25 6.48
N GLY A 4 -39.57 22.33 7.78
CA GLY A 4 -39.95 23.52 8.56
C GLY A 4 -39.24 23.71 9.89
N ASP A 5 -38.43 22.77 10.35
CA ASP A 5 -37.84 22.81 11.69
C ASP A 5 -36.31 22.77 11.62
N ARG A 6 -35.73 23.73 10.89
CA ARG A 6 -34.27 23.96 10.89
C ARG A 6 -33.97 25.08 11.89
N PRO A 7 -33.09 24.86 12.88
CA PRO A 7 -32.73 25.89 13.84
C PRO A 7 -32.06 27.10 13.18
N ASP A 8 -32.31 28.31 13.70
CA ASP A 8 -31.97 29.63 13.12
C ASP A 8 -30.46 29.83 12.80
N TYR A 9 -29.59 29.03 13.44
CA TYR A 9 -28.15 29.02 13.16
C TYR A 9 -27.76 28.19 11.92
N LEU A 10 -28.66 27.40 11.34
CA LEU A 10 -28.43 26.65 10.10
C LEU A 10 -28.97 27.42 8.90
N ARG A 11 -28.28 28.51 8.54
CA ARG A 11 -28.54 29.20 7.28
C ARG A 11 -27.78 28.50 6.16
N PRO A 12 -28.45 28.11 5.05
CA PRO A 12 -27.75 27.64 3.87
C PRO A 12 -26.80 28.74 3.38
N VAL A 13 -25.56 28.36 3.07
CA VAL A 13 -24.59 29.26 2.45
C VAL A 13 -25.18 29.71 1.11
N PRO A 14 -25.24 31.02 0.82
CA PRO A 14 -25.72 31.50 -0.47
C PRO A 14 -24.89 30.89 -1.59
N THR A 15 -25.49 30.01 -2.37
CA THR A 15 -24.92 29.55 -3.64
C THR A 15 -25.12 30.69 -4.62
N ASP A 16 -24.10 31.51 -4.83
CA ASP A 16 -24.13 32.49 -5.90
C ASP A 16 -24.37 31.74 -7.22
N ALA A 17 -25.46 32.07 -7.92
CA ALA A 17 -25.90 31.38 -9.14
C ALA A 17 -24.93 31.57 -10.32
N SER A 18 -23.85 32.33 -10.14
CA SER A 18 -22.75 32.47 -11.09
C SER A 18 -21.61 31.46 -10.91
N VAL A 19 -21.64 30.66 -9.83
CA VAL A 19 -20.70 29.55 -9.62
C VAL A 19 -21.41 28.26 -10.04
N PRO A 20 -20.90 27.51 -11.03
CA PRO A 20 -21.52 26.24 -11.42
C PRO A 20 -21.63 25.34 -10.19
N ASP A 21 -22.70 24.54 -10.13
CA ASP A 21 -22.97 23.49 -9.14
C ASP A 21 -21.89 22.40 -9.23
N ALA A 22 -20.66 22.76 -8.86
CA ALA A 22 -19.67 21.84 -8.40
C ALA A 22 -20.10 21.48 -6.99
N GLY A 23 -21.05 20.55 -6.90
CA GLY A 23 -21.34 19.83 -5.68
C GLY A 23 -20.02 19.46 -4.99
N SER A 24 -20.02 19.37 -3.66
CA SER A 24 -18.87 19.18 -2.78
C SER A 24 -18.05 17.91 -3.11
N ALA A 25 -17.43 17.88 -4.28
CA ALA A 25 -16.43 16.95 -4.70
C ALA A 25 -15.16 17.52 -4.08
N ALA A 26 -14.78 16.95 -2.94
CA ALA A 26 -13.40 17.07 -2.48
C ALA A 26 -12.51 16.81 -3.71
N PRO A 27 -11.48 17.64 -3.96
CA PRO A 27 -10.55 17.36 -5.05
C PRO A 27 -10.08 15.92 -4.88
N ALA A 28 -10.18 15.13 -5.95
CA ALA A 28 -9.63 13.79 -5.93
C ALA A 28 -8.16 13.94 -5.51
N ILE A 29 -7.84 13.47 -4.31
CA ILE A 29 -6.46 13.45 -3.85
C ILE A 29 -5.79 12.49 -4.81
N ASP A 30 -4.99 13.04 -5.73
CA ASP A 30 -4.13 12.23 -6.55
C ASP A 30 -3.14 11.56 -5.58
N PRO A 31 -3.25 10.23 -5.35
CA PRO A 31 -2.44 9.54 -4.35
C PRO A 31 -0.95 9.56 -4.71
N TYR A 32 -0.59 10.06 -5.90
CA TYR A 32 0.76 10.19 -6.40
C TYR A 32 1.23 11.66 -6.56
N ALA A 33 0.37 12.66 -6.36
CA ALA A 33 0.69 14.07 -6.64
C ALA A 33 1.59 14.77 -5.61
N SER A 34 2.00 14.09 -4.54
CA SER A 34 2.95 14.65 -3.57
C SER A 34 3.73 13.53 -2.92
N GLY A 35 4.80 13.07 -3.59
CA GLY A 35 5.75 12.15 -2.97
C GLY A 35 6.43 12.85 -1.80
N THR A 36 6.05 12.50 -0.57
CA THR A 36 6.86 12.83 0.60
C THR A 36 8.25 12.23 0.38
N PRO A 37 9.34 13.01 0.40
CA PRO A 37 10.69 12.48 0.22
C PRO A 37 10.97 11.32 1.19
N GLY A 38 11.46 10.20 0.67
CA GLY A 38 11.71 8.97 1.44
C GLY A 38 10.49 8.09 1.69
N LEU A 39 9.32 8.40 1.10
CA LEU A 39 8.18 7.48 1.04
C LEU A 39 8.01 6.92 -0.36
N THR A 40 8.18 5.61 -0.51
CA THR A 40 7.94 4.92 -1.76
C THR A 40 6.57 4.22 -1.72
N PRO A 41 5.61 4.59 -2.59
CA PRO A 41 4.29 3.98 -2.58
C PRO A 41 4.32 2.52 -3.03
N PRO A 42 3.32 1.71 -2.62
CA PRO A 42 3.20 0.34 -3.10
C PRO A 42 2.80 0.32 -4.58
N LEU A 43 3.26 -0.69 -5.31
CA LEU A 43 2.90 -0.93 -6.70
C LEU A 43 1.43 -1.34 -6.85
N SER A 44 0.84 -1.95 -5.80
CA SER A 44 -0.58 -2.29 -5.73
C SER A 44 -1.14 -1.97 -4.36
N SER A 45 -2.28 -1.28 -4.32
CA SER A 45 -3.06 -1.03 -3.09
C SER A 45 -3.97 -2.21 -2.71
N SER A 46 -3.94 -3.31 -3.46
CA SER A 46 -4.79 -4.48 -3.19
C SER A 46 -4.17 -5.41 -2.15
N HIS A 47 -4.74 -5.42 -0.94
CA HIS A 47 -4.30 -6.20 0.22
C HIS A 47 -4.65 -7.70 0.16
N ALA A 48 -5.01 -8.24 -1.02
CA ALA A 48 -5.59 -9.58 -1.13
C ALA A 48 -4.52 -10.69 -0.93
N GLY A 49 -4.24 -11.03 0.33
CA GLY A 49 -3.73 -12.34 0.76
C GLY A 49 -2.43 -12.85 0.11
N ARG A 50 -1.62 -11.98 -0.50
CA ARG A 50 -0.42 -12.40 -1.24
C ARG A 50 0.64 -12.99 -0.31
N PHE A 51 1.32 -14.03 -0.76
CA PHE A 51 2.50 -14.54 -0.06
C PHE A 51 3.69 -13.63 -0.32
N ILE A 52 4.51 -13.40 0.72
CA ILE A 52 5.71 -12.58 0.58
C ILE A 52 6.71 -13.15 -0.43
N THR A 53 6.74 -14.48 -0.57
CA THR A 53 7.55 -15.18 -1.57
C THR A 53 7.19 -14.76 -2.99
N ASP A 54 5.90 -14.61 -3.29
CA ASP A 54 5.43 -14.20 -4.62
C ASP A 54 5.77 -12.73 -4.87
N VAL A 55 5.65 -11.88 -3.84
CA VAL A 55 6.01 -10.47 -3.91
C VAL A 55 7.51 -10.29 -4.18
N ILE A 56 8.36 -11.12 -3.56
CA ILE A 56 9.81 -11.10 -3.79
C ILE A 56 10.15 -11.44 -5.25
N VAL A 57 9.43 -12.39 -5.85
CA VAL A 57 9.59 -12.75 -7.27
C VAL A 57 9.09 -11.63 -8.18
N ASP A 58 7.91 -11.08 -7.90
CA ASP A 58 7.32 -9.97 -8.66
C ASP A 58 8.23 -8.72 -8.67
N LEU A 59 8.86 -8.41 -7.54
CA LEU A 59 9.82 -7.32 -7.41
C LEU A 59 11.16 -7.63 -8.07
N GLY A 60 11.37 -8.87 -8.53
CA GLY A 60 12.57 -9.30 -9.25
C GLY A 60 13.81 -9.46 -8.37
N TYR A 61 13.66 -9.56 -7.04
CA TYR A 61 14.80 -9.71 -6.14
C TYR A 61 15.42 -11.10 -6.21
N VAL A 62 14.57 -12.13 -6.30
CA VAL A 62 14.99 -13.54 -6.34
C VAL A 62 14.15 -14.27 -7.40
N PRO A 63 14.76 -15.10 -8.28
CA PRO A 63 14.00 -15.85 -9.27
C PRO A 63 13.12 -16.93 -8.62
N ALA A 64 11.99 -17.23 -9.24
CA ALA A 64 10.97 -18.15 -8.70
C ALA A 64 11.55 -19.52 -8.35
N GLU A 65 12.42 -20.08 -9.19
CA GLU A 65 13.04 -21.38 -8.98
C GLU A 65 13.90 -21.39 -7.71
N ARG A 66 14.58 -20.27 -7.42
CA ARG A 66 15.39 -20.14 -6.21
C ARG A 66 14.52 -19.95 -4.98
N VAL A 67 13.42 -19.22 -5.10
CA VAL A 67 12.43 -19.08 -4.01
C VAL A 67 11.84 -20.43 -3.63
N GLU A 68 11.46 -21.26 -4.61
CA GLU A 68 10.93 -22.60 -4.36
C GLU A 68 11.93 -23.50 -3.61
N GLN A 69 13.22 -23.46 -3.99
CA GLN A 69 14.28 -24.20 -3.30
C GLN A 69 14.38 -23.79 -1.83
N VAL A 70 14.39 -22.48 -1.55
CA VAL A 70 14.44 -21.94 -0.19
C VAL A 70 13.20 -22.32 0.59
N VAL A 71 12.00 -22.27 -0.02
CA VAL A 71 10.75 -22.69 0.64
C VAL A 71 10.79 -24.17 1.04
N ALA A 72 11.31 -25.05 0.18
CA ALA A 72 11.48 -26.46 0.49
C ALA A 72 12.48 -26.70 1.62
N GLU A 73 13.61 -25.98 1.62
CA GLU A 73 14.63 -26.03 2.66
C GLU A 73 14.07 -25.53 4.01
N ALA A 74 13.42 -24.36 4.00
CA ALA A 74 12.81 -23.74 5.18
C ALA A 74 11.73 -24.63 5.80
N ARG A 75 10.90 -25.28 4.97
CA ARG A 75 9.90 -26.26 5.43
C ARG A 75 10.55 -27.45 6.14
N THR A 76 11.65 -27.97 5.60
CA THR A 76 12.40 -29.07 6.22
C THR A 76 13.04 -28.64 7.54
N ALA A 77 13.55 -27.40 7.59
CA ALA A 77 14.19 -26.83 8.78
C ALA A 77 13.19 -26.32 9.84
N GLY A 78 11.90 -26.22 9.53
CA GLY A 78 10.89 -25.61 10.40
C GLY A 78 11.08 -24.11 10.61
N ARG A 79 11.67 -23.42 9.63
CA ARG A 79 11.98 -21.98 9.67
C ARG A 79 11.17 -21.20 8.65
N SER A 80 11.14 -19.88 8.78
CA SER A 80 10.52 -19.04 7.76
C SER A 80 11.45 -18.89 6.54
N PRO A 81 10.91 -18.94 5.31
CA PRO A 81 11.71 -18.80 4.09
C PRO A 81 12.39 -17.43 4.01
N GLU A 82 11.74 -16.36 4.48
CA GLU A 82 12.30 -15.01 4.56
C GLU A 82 13.57 -14.93 5.43
N SER A 83 13.58 -15.53 6.62
CA SER A 83 14.76 -15.55 7.48
C SER A 83 15.90 -16.31 6.83
N LEU A 84 15.58 -17.42 6.15
CA LEU A 84 16.56 -18.24 5.47
C LEU A 84 17.16 -17.53 4.24
N MET A 85 16.35 -16.79 3.47
CA MET A 85 16.82 -15.96 2.35
C MET A 85 17.77 -14.85 2.80
N VAL A 86 17.46 -14.18 3.91
CA VAL A 86 18.33 -13.13 4.47
C VAL A 86 19.65 -13.71 4.96
N GLU A 87 19.62 -14.84 5.67
CA GLU A 87 20.83 -15.52 6.15
C GLU A 87 21.71 -16.03 5.01
N GLN A 88 21.11 -16.54 3.93
CA GLN A 88 21.83 -16.97 2.73
C GLN A 88 22.32 -15.80 1.87
N GLY A 89 22.00 -14.54 2.24
CA GLY A 89 22.36 -13.35 1.46
C GLY A 89 21.63 -13.22 0.13
N LEU A 90 20.54 -13.97 -0.06
CA LEU A 90 19.69 -13.88 -1.26
C LEU A 90 18.78 -12.64 -1.23
N LEU A 91 18.47 -12.15 -0.03
CA LEU A 91 17.60 -11.01 0.18
C LEU A 91 18.21 -10.07 1.23
N GLY A 92 18.27 -8.78 0.92
CA GLY A 92 18.67 -7.75 1.88
C GLY A 92 17.56 -7.38 2.86
N ALA A 93 17.92 -6.78 4.00
CA ALA A 93 16.94 -6.27 4.97
C ALA A 93 16.01 -5.20 4.37
N ASP A 94 16.58 -4.32 3.53
CA ASP A 94 15.83 -3.29 2.80
C ASP A 94 14.83 -3.90 1.80
N GLN A 95 15.29 -4.86 0.99
CA GLN A 95 14.45 -5.58 0.04
C GLN A 95 13.32 -6.35 0.74
N LEU A 96 13.60 -6.97 1.89
CA LEU A 96 12.57 -7.61 2.71
C LEU A 96 11.55 -6.59 3.22
N SER A 97 12.02 -5.44 3.74
CA SER A 97 11.15 -4.35 4.19
C SER A 97 10.25 -3.83 3.07
N ARG A 98 10.80 -3.66 1.86
CA ARG A 98 10.05 -3.26 0.65
C ARG A 98 9.01 -4.31 0.27
N ALA A 99 9.37 -5.60 0.26
CA ALA A 99 8.44 -6.69 -0.04
C ALA A 99 7.31 -6.80 0.99
N VAL A 100 7.59 -6.54 2.27
CA VAL A 100 6.57 -6.48 3.33
C VAL A 100 5.61 -5.32 3.09
N ALA A 101 6.12 -4.12 2.77
CA ALA A 101 5.30 -2.95 2.47
C ALA A 101 4.35 -3.23 1.28
N GLU A 102 4.87 -3.81 0.20
CA GLU A 102 4.09 -4.21 -0.98
C GLU A 102 3.01 -5.24 -0.65
N ARG A 103 3.34 -6.29 0.12
CA ARG A 103 2.37 -7.32 0.53
C ARG A 103 1.17 -6.72 1.27
N TYR A 104 1.42 -5.70 2.08
CA TYR A 104 0.37 -5.04 2.86
C TYR A 104 -0.14 -3.76 2.22
N GLY A 105 0.25 -3.40 0.99
CA GLY A 105 -0.15 -2.15 0.34
C GLY A 105 0.17 -0.91 1.18
N LEU A 106 1.29 -0.93 1.91
CA LEU A 106 1.76 0.16 2.77
C LEU A 106 2.83 1.00 2.06
N GLN A 107 2.97 2.25 2.50
CA GLN A 107 4.12 3.07 2.12
C GLN A 107 5.40 2.47 2.70
N HIS A 108 6.44 2.36 1.88
CA HIS A 108 7.78 2.01 2.35
C HIS A 108 8.55 3.27 2.73
N ILE A 109 9.31 3.22 3.83
CA ILE A 109 10.14 4.33 4.31
C ILE A 109 11.60 4.00 4.00
N ASP A 110 12.24 4.86 3.21
CA ASP A 110 13.66 4.79 2.91
C ASP A 110 14.44 5.53 4.03
N LEU A 111 15.06 4.78 4.96
CA LEU A 111 15.77 5.31 6.14
C LEU A 111 17.27 5.52 5.91
#